data_AF-A0A1J6ITT6-F1
#
_entry.id   AF-A0A1J6ITT6-F1
#
_cell.length_a   1.000
_cell.length_b   1.000
_cell.length_c   1.000
_cell.angle_alpha   90.00
_cell.angle_beta   90.00
_cell.angle_gamma   90.00
#
_symmetry.space_group_name_H-M   'P 1'
#
loop_
_entity.id
_entity.type
_entity.pdbx_description
1 polymer ?
#
loop_
_entity_poly.entity_id
_entity_poly.type
_entity_poly.pdbx_seq_one_letter_code
_entity_poly.pdbx_strand_id
1 'polypeptide(L)'
;MAKLLTFVLLVAALFLVGTMIPSTKAAKTCYQIHTEILCDQGKVEPKCLPFCKQKFGPQAGGQCIENIGVEGPFCACNYPC
;
A
#
# COMPACT_ATOMS: atom_id res chain seq x y z
N MET A 1 3.43 -49.76 19.46
CA MET A 1 4.24 -48.95 18.52
C MET A 1 3.40 -48.02 17.64
N ALA A 2 2.19 -48.42 17.20
CA ALA A 2 1.34 -47.60 16.32
C ALA A 2 0.90 -46.23 16.90
N LYS A 3 0.66 -46.13 18.21
CA LYS A 3 0.19 -44.88 18.86
C LYS A 3 1.20 -43.74 18.85
N LEU A 4 2.50 -44.05 18.82
CA LEU A 4 3.56 -43.03 18.79
C LEU A 4 3.68 -42.42 17.39
N LEU A 5 3.50 -43.25 16.35
CA LEU A 5 3.58 -42.84 14.95
C LEU A 5 2.45 -41.87 14.57
N THR A 6 1.24 -42.12 15.06
CA THR A 6 0.10 -41.21 14.86
C THR A 6 0.30 -39.86 15.52
N PHE A 7 0.93 -39.83 16.71
CA PHE A 7 1.18 -38.59 17.42
C PHE A 7 2.20 -37.71 16.70
N VAL A 8 3.27 -38.31 16.16
CA VAL A 8 4.29 -37.59 15.37
C VAL A 8 3.70 -37.03 14.06
N LEU A 9 2.84 -37.81 13.39
CA LEU A 9 2.14 -37.36 12.17
C LEU A 9 1.19 -36.18 12.43
N LEU A 10 0.49 -36.18 13.58
CA LEU A 10 -0.40 -35.08 13.97
C LEU A 10 0.37 -33.78 14.27
N VAL A 11 1.52 -33.89 14.94
CA VAL A 11 2.38 -32.72 15.20
C VAL A 11 2.98 -32.18 13.90
N ALA A 12 3.47 -33.05 13.01
CA ALA A 12 4.00 -32.63 11.70
C ALA A 12 2.96 -31.92 10.83
N ALA A 13 1.69 -32.37 10.85
CA ALA A 13 0.60 -31.72 10.12
C ALA A 13 0.29 -30.31 10.67
N LEU A 14 0.34 -30.12 12.00
CA LEU A 14 0.14 -28.80 12.62
C LEU A 14 1.27 -27.81 12.26
N PHE A 15 2.51 -28.28 12.14
CA PHE A 15 3.63 -27.44 11.71
C PHE A 15 3.55 -27.02 10.23
N LEU A 16 2.99 -27.85 9.36
CA LEU A 16 2.85 -27.53 7.93
C LEU A 16 1.77 -26.47 7.65
N VAL A 17 0.66 -26.45 8.41
CA VAL A 17 -0.38 -25.41 8.28
C VAL A 17 0.12 -24.04 8.78
N GLY A 18 1.09 -24.02 9.70
CA GLY A 18 1.67 -22.79 10.23
C GLY A 18 2.61 -22.02 9.29
N THR A 19 2.95 -22.58 8.12
CA THR A 19 3.92 -21.98 7.19
C THR A 19 3.31 -21.31 5.97
N MET A 20 1.99 -21.42 5.78
CA MET A 20 1.30 -20.89 4.60
C MET A 20 0.48 -19.64 4.89
N ILE A 21 1.07 -18.63 5.54
CA ILE A 21 0.77 -17.24 5.15
C ILE A 21 2.11 -16.49 5.25
N PRO A 22 2.80 -16.22 4.11
CA PRO A 22 3.84 -15.21 4.12
C PRO A 22 3.22 -13.96 4.73
N SER A 23 3.90 -13.36 5.70
CA SER A 23 3.58 -12.03 6.18
C SER A 23 3.64 -11.06 5.00
N THR A 24 2.60 -11.04 4.17
CA THR A 24 2.19 -9.82 3.52
C THR A 24 1.70 -8.99 4.68
N LYS A 25 2.65 -8.33 5.36
CA LYS A 25 2.43 -6.95 5.75
C LYS A 25 1.94 -6.30 4.46
N ALA A 26 0.63 -6.32 4.24
CA ALA A 26 0.00 -5.47 3.26
C ALA A 26 0.38 -4.10 3.77
N ALA A 27 1.48 -3.55 3.23
CA ALA A 27 1.97 -2.24 3.60
C ALA A 27 0.74 -1.36 3.47
N LYS A 28 0.28 -0.83 4.61
CA LYS A 28 -1.03 -0.21 4.65
C LYS A 28 -0.86 1.00 3.73
N THR A 29 -1.65 1.11 2.68
CA THR A 29 -1.50 2.26 1.78
C THR A 29 -2.32 3.40 2.37
N CYS A 30 -1.65 4.48 2.72
CA CYS A 30 -2.27 5.73 3.16
C CYS A 30 -2.52 6.63 1.95
N TYR A 31 -3.56 7.46 2.08
CA TYR A 31 -3.98 8.39 1.03
C TYR A 31 -4.14 9.79 1.60
N GLN A 32 -3.54 10.78 0.94
CA GLN A 32 -3.66 12.19 1.33
C GLN A 32 -3.82 13.09 0.10
N ILE A 33 -4.81 13.98 0.16
CA ILE A 33 -5.09 14.97 -0.88
C ILE A 33 -4.38 16.28 -0.52
N HIS A 34 -3.74 16.89 -1.51
CA HIS A 34 -3.02 18.16 -1.44
C HIS A 34 -3.67 19.15 -2.39
N THR A 35 -4.72 19.83 -1.92
CA THR A 35 -5.46 20.83 -2.73
C THR A 35 -4.66 22.10 -2.97
N GLU A 36 -3.57 22.30 -2.24
CA GLU A 36 -2.58 23.36 -2.46
C GLU A 36 -1.71 23.14 -3.71
N ILE A 37 -1.69 21.91 -4.24
CA ILE A 37 -0.95 21.56 -5.46
C ILE A 37 -1.95 21.36 -6.58
N LEU A 38 -2.10 22.41 -7.39
CA LEU A 38 -2.88 22.38 -8.61
C LEU A 38 -2.17 21.51 -9.66
N CYS A 39 -2.94 20.70 -10.36
CA CYS A 39 -2.51 19.96 -11.53
C CYS A 39 -3.14 20.59 -12.78
N ASP A 40 -2.35 20.99 -13.76
CA ASP A 40 -2.91 21.55 -14.99
C ASP A 40 -3.49 20.48 -15.93
N GLN A 41 -4.80 20.60 -16.19
CA GLN A 41 -5.55 20.05 -17.34
C GLN A 41 -5.06 18.70 -17.89
N GLY A 42 -5.04 17.66 -17.05
CA GLY A 42 -4.81 16.28 -17.50
C GLY A 42 -3.37 15.91 -17.80
N LYS A 43 -2.40 16.78 -17.48
CA LYS A 43 -1.00 16.39 -17.34
C LYS A 43 -0.68 16.43 -15.86
N VAL A 44 -0.12 15.33 -15.34
CA VAL A 44 0.57 15.37 -14.05
C VAL A 44 1.71 16.36 -14.24
N GLU A 45 1.44 17.65 -14.00
CA GLU A 45 2.47 18.65 -14.03
C GLU A 45 3.54 18.21 -13.03
N PRO A 46 4.83 18.48 -13.33
CA PRO A 46 5.96 17.68 -12.89
C PRO A 46 6.18 17.67 -11.37
N LYS A 47 5.36 18.38 -10.59
CA LYS A 47 5.52 18.57 -9.15
C LYS A 47 4.81 17.54 -8.29
N CYS A 48 3.68 16.95 -8.72
CA CYS A 48 2.88 16.09 -7.83
C CYS A 48 3.63 14.82 -7.39
N LEU A 49 4.15 14.02 -8.34
CA LEU A 49 4.90 12.81 -8.00
C LEU A 49 6.20 13.10 -7.22
N PRO A 50 7.04 14.08 -7.63
CA PRO A 50 8.22 14.44 -6.84
C PRO A 50 7.89 14.96 -5.45
N PHE A 51 6.81 15.74 -5.28
CA PHE A 51 6.35 16.19 -3.98
C PHE A 51 5.97 15.00 -3.09
N CYS A 52 5.15 14.07 -3.59
CA CYS A 52 4.75 12.89 -2.82
C CYS A 52 5.96 12.06 -2.41
N LYS A 53 6.94 11.88 -3.30
CA LYS A 53 8.18 11.15 -3.01
C LYS A 53 9.08 11.87 -2.00
N GLN A 54 9.15 13.20 -2.05
CA GLN A 54 9.89 13.99 -1.10
C GLN A 54 9.26 13.93 0.30
N LYS A 55 7.94 13.99 0.38
CA LYS A 55 7.20 14.06 1.65
C LYS A 55 7.02 12.71 2.34
N PHE A 56 6.70 11.67 1.58
CA PHE A 56 6.35 10.34 2.11
C PHE A 56 7.37 9.24 1.76
N GLY A 57 8.43 9.58 1.05
CA GLY A 57 9.51 8.68 0.68
C GLY A 57 9.41 8.11 -0.74
N PRO A 58 10.45 7.42 -1.22
CA PRO A 58 10.60 7.04 -2.63
C PRO A 58 9.52 6.08 -3.16
N GLN A 59 8.83 5.39 -2.25
CA GLN A 59 7.74 4.45 -2.55
C GLN A 59 6.37 5.16 -2.71
N ALA A 60 6.29 6.46 -2.45
CA ALA A 60 5.08 7.22 -2.64
C ALA A 60 4.78 7.44 -4.13
N GLY A 61 3.50 7.29 -4.48
CA GLY A 61 2.94 7.72 -5.76
C GLY A 61 2.28 9.09 -5.63
N GLY A 62 2.07 9.74 -6.78
CA GLY A 62 1.36 11.00 -6.90
C GLY A 62 0.49 10.97 -8.14
N GLN A 63 -0.78 11.30 -7.96
CA GLN A 63 -1.79 11.31 -9.01
C GLN A 63 -2.58 12.62 -8.98
N CYS A 64 -3.03 13.08 -10.14
CA CYS A 64 -3.94 14.22 -10.20
C CYS A 64 -5.37 13.69 -10.19
N ILE A 65 -6.18 14.18 -9.25
CA ILE A 65 -7.59 13.80 -9.09
C ILE A 65 -8.48 15.03 -9.18
N GLU A 66 -9.68 14.83 -9.70
CA GLU A 66 -10.75 15.82 -9.59
C GLU A 66 -11.50 15.59 -8.27
N ASN A 67 -11.80 16.67 -7.54
CA ASN A 67 -12.59 16.58 -6.31
C ASN A 67 -13.86 17.41 -6.44
N ILE A 68 -15.01 16.79 -6.18
CA ILE A 68 -16.32 17.44 -6.31
C ILE A 68 -16.40 18.56 -5.27
N GLY A 69 -16.61 19.80 -5.73
CA GLY A 69 -16.71 20.99 -4.88
C GLY A 69 -15.43 21.80 -4.71
N VAL A 70 -14.34 21.45 -5.41
CA VAL A 70 -13.12 22.26 -5.47
C VAL A 70 -12.74 22.44 -6.95
N GLU A 71 -12.43 23.68 -7.37
CA GLU A 71 -12.13 23.98 -8.78
C GLU A 71 -10.78 23.43 -9.23
N GLY A 72 -10.79 22.52 -10.19
CA GLY A 72 -9.60 22.00 -10.88
C GLY A 72 -9.10 20.64 -10.35
N PRO A 73 -8.08 20.04 -10.98
CA PRO A 73 -7.47 18.81 -10.49
C PRO A 73 -6.40 19.10 -9.42
N PHE A 74 -6.33 18.26 -8.40
CA PHE A 74 -5.41 18.38 -7.26
C PHE A 74 -4.49 17.17 -7.17
N CYS A 75 -3.32 17.38 -6.58
CA CYS A 75 -2.42 16.28 -6.27
C CYS A 75 -2.97 15.41 -5.14
N ALA A 76 -2.92 14.10 -5.30
CA ALA A 76 -3.13 13.15 -4.24
C ALA A 76 -1.96 12.16 -4.17
N CYS A 77 -1.50 11.92 -2.95
CA CYS A 77 -0.39 11.03 -2.67
C CYS A 77 -0.92 9.70 -2.11
N ASN A 78 -0.41 8.60 -2.63
CA ASN A 78 -0.56 7.27 -2.06
C ASN A 78 0.80 6.78 -1.58
N TYR A 79 0.91 6.33 -0.33
CA TYR A 79 2.21 5.99 0.26
C TYR A 79 2.09 4.87 1.29
N PRO A 80 3.19 4.14 1.57
CA PRO A 80 3.21 3.15 2.64
C PRO A 80 3.05 3.82 4.00
N CYS A 81 2.12 3.32 4.78
CA CYS A 81 2.08 3.36 6.23
C CYS A 81 2.26 1.93 6.79
#